data_AF-A0A7K3BLJ3-F1
#
_entry.id   AF-A0A7K3BLJ3-F1
#
_cell.length_a   1.000
_cell.length_b   1.000
_cell.length_c   1.000
_cell.angle_alpha   90.00
_cell.angle_beta   90.00
_cell.angle_gamma   90.00
#
_symmetry.space_group_name_H-M   'P 1'
#
loop_
_entity.id
_entity.type
_entity.pdbx_description
1 polymer ?
#
loop_
_entity_poly.entity_id
_entity_poly.type
_entity_poly.pdbx_seq_one_letter_code
_entity_poly.pdbx_strand_id
1 'polypeptide(L)'
;MPDTLCVMVAAVRPDRLGGGLAARVLTALRDRSVEAGLRRVIAPVRPTLKARYPLTAMEDFAGWTRPDGLHLDPWIRTHQRLGATVLAPAPRSMVITGTVAEWEAWAGMAFPRTGGYVVPGALDLVEIDRERDRGVYAESNLWMRHL
;
A
#
# COMPACT_ATOMS: atom_id res chain seq x y z
N MET A 1 -19.73 17.56 11.80
CA MET A 1 -18.80 16.82 12.66
C MET A 1 -18.09 15.75 11.85
N PRO A 2 -16.81 15.46 12.10
CA PRO A 2 -16.11 14.34 11.45
C PRO A 2 -16.81 13.02 11.80
N ASP A 3 -16.89 12.10 10.85
CA ASP A 3 -17.55 10.80 11.02
C ASP A 3 -16.68 9.59 10.66
N THR A 4 -15.41 9.83 10.32
CA THR A 4 -14.51 8.83 9.75
C THR A 4 -13.13 8.92 10.40
N LEU A 5 -12.59 7.80 10.89
CA LEU A 5 -11.17 7.65 11.23
C LEU A 5 -10.39 7.20 9.99
N CYS A 6 -9.30 7.90 9.66
CA CYS A 6 -8.36 7.46 8.63
C CYS A 6 -7.06 6.95 9.29
N VAL A 7 -6.78 5.67 9.15
CA VAL A 7 -5.53 5.06 9.63
C VAL A 7 -4.44 5.33 8.59
N MET A 8 -3.53 6.24 8.92
CA MET A 8 -2.44 6.62 8.02
C MET A 8 -1.31 5.60 8.01
N VAL A 9 -0.89 5.14 9.19
CA VAL A 9 0.21 4.18 9.35
C VAL A 9 -0.05 3.27 10.55
N ALA A 10 0.17 1.97 10.36
CA ALA A 10 0.33 1.00 11.44
C ALA A 10 1.58 0.18 11.14
N ALA A 11 2.57 0.24 12.03
CA ALA A 11 3.84 -0.45 11.86
C ALA A 11 4.05 -1.46 12.99
N VAL A 12 4.53 -2.64 12.63
CA VAL A 12 4.99 -3.66 13.58
C VAL A 12 6.47 -3.89 13.29
N ARG A 13 7.29 -3.94 14.35
CA ARG A 13 8.71 -4.20 14.19
C ARG A 13 8.96 -5.54 13.49
N PRO A 14 9.99 -5.65 12.62
CA PRO A 14 10.29 -6.90 11.89
C PRO A 14 10.45 -8.13 12.79
N ASP A 15 11.09 -7.98 13.96
CA ASP A 15 11.31 -9.04 14.96
C ASP A 15 10.03 -9.46 15.70
N ARG A 16 8.90 -8.80 15.44
CA ARG A 16 7.59 -9.04 16.05
C ARG A 16 6.50 -9.38 15.04
N LEU A 17 6.86 -9.64 13.79
CA LEU A 17 5.94 -10.10 12.76
C LEU A 17 5.40 -11.50 13.10
N GLY A 18 4.25 -11.87 12.52
CA GLY A 18 3.61 -13.17 12.75
C GLY A 18 2.88 -13.32 14.09
N GLY A 19 3.09 -12.44 15.07
CA GLY A 19 2.46 -12.50 16.40
C GLY A 19 1.05 -11.89 16.50
N GLY A 20 0.37 -11.62 15.38
CA GLY A 20 -0.98 -11.05 15.37
C GLY A 20 -1.09 -9.58 15.83
N LEU A 21 0.03 -8.90 16.10
CA LEU A 21 0.04 -7.51 16.59
C LEU A 21 -0.65 -6.53 15.65
N ALA A 22 -0.48 -6.69 14.33
CA ALA A 22 -1.10 -5.82 13.34
C ALA A 22 -2.63 -5.87 13.42
N ALA A 23 -3.20 -7.08 13.55
CA ALA A 23 -4.64 -7.25 13.74
C ALA A 23 -5.10 -6.63 15.07
N ARG A 24 -4.35 -6.81 16.16
CA ARG A 24 -4.67 -6.21 17.47
C ARG A 24 -4.70 -4.67 17.42
N VAL A 25 -3.74 -4.05 16.73
CA VAL A 25 -3.71 -2.59 16.54
C VAL A 25 -4.92 -2.12 15.74
N LEU A 26 -5.26 -2.80 14.64
CA LEU A 26 -6.43 -2.46 13.83
C LEU A 26 -7.75 -2.61 14.60
N THR A 27 -7.91 -3.68 15.37
CA THR A 27 -9.07 -3.87 16.25
C THR A 27 -9.18 -2.74 17.27
N ALA A 28 -8.09 -2.41 17.97
CA ALA A 28 -8.11 -1.33 18.96
C ALA A 28 -8.46 0.04 18.34
N LEU A 29 -7.97 0.35 17.14
CA LEU A 29 -8.31 1.58 16.42
C LEU A 29 -9.78 1.61 16.01
N ARG A 30 -10.33 0.47 15.57
CA ARG A 30 -11.75 0.32 15.25
C ARG A 30 -12.61 0.54 16.49
N ASP A 31 -12.28 -0.09 17.61
CA ASP A 31 -13.06 0.02 18.86
C ASP A 31 -13.08 1.47 19.36
N ARG A 32 -11.93 2.15 19.38
CA ARG A 32 -11.84 3.57 19.72
C ARG A 32 -12.63 4.48 18.78
N SER A 33 -12.76 4.10 17.51
CA SER A 33 -13.58 4.87 16.55
C SER A 33 -15.06 4.80 16.90
N VAL A 34 -15.54 3.62 17.29
CA VAL A 34 -16.92 3.42 17.75
C VAL A 34 -17.18 4.19 19.04
N GLU A 35 -16.27 4.11 20.02
CA GLU A 35 -16.37 4.87 21.28
C GLU A 35 -16.42 6.39 21.05
N ALA A 36 -15.72 6.89 20.04
CA ALA A 36 -15.73 8.29 19.64
C ALA A 36 -16.95 8.71 18.81
N GLY A 37 -17.90 7.79 18.54
CA GLY A 37 -19.08 8.04 17.72
C GLY A 37 -18.79 8.18 16.22
N LEU A 38 -17.61 7.75 15.76
CA LEU A 38 -17.27 7.71 14.34
C LEU A 38 -17.95 6.51 13.68
N ARG A 39 -18.48 6.74 12.47
CA ARG A 39 -19.26 5.74 11.73
C ARG A 39 -18.41 4.90 10.80
N ARG A 40 -17.20 5.36 10.48
CA ARG A 40 -16.34 4.75 9.46
C ARG A 40 -14.89 4.68 9.88
N VAL A 41 -14.20 3.64 9.43
CA VAL A 41 -12.74 3.51 9.54
C VAL A 41 -12.17 3.10 8.20
N ILE A 42 -11.28 3.93 7.66
CA ILE A 42 -10.60 3.69 6.38
C ILE A 42 -9.08 3.61 6.54
N ALA A 43 -8.42 2.87 5.66
CA ALA A 43 -6.96 2.77 5.61
C ALA A 43 -6.49 2.60 4.15
N PRO A 44 -5.45 3.31 3.70
CA PRO A 44 -4.79 3.06 2.42
C PRO A 44 -3.76 1.94 2.62
N VAL A 45 -4.17 0.71 2.36
CA VAL A 45 -3.40 -0.50 2.62
C VAL A 45 -2.39 -0.75 1.50
N ARG A 46 -1.10 -0.73 1.83
CA ARG A 46 -0.02 -1.15 0.93
C ARG A 46 0.03 -2.68 0.83
N PRO A 47 -0.32 -3.30 -0.31
CA PRO A 47 -0.37 -4.76 -0.41
C PRO A 47 1.02 -5.40 -0.28
N THR A 48 1.08 -6.63 0.23
CA THR A 48 2.33 -7.37 0.43
C THR A 48 2.87 -7.98 -0.88
N LEU A 49 1.98 -8.48 -1.74
CA LEU A 49 2.33 -9.21 -2.95
C LEU A 49 2.40 -8.34 -4.19
N LYS A 50 1.86 -7.11 -4.18
CA LYS A 50 1.80 -6.25 -5.38
C LYS A 50 3.17 -6.01 -6.00
N ALA A 51 4.24 -5.94 -5.21
CA ALA A 51 5.62 -5.80 -5.71
C ALA A 51 6.08 -6.95 -6.62
N ARG A 52 5.42 -8.12 -6.58
CA ARG A 52 5.67 -9.25 -7.50
C ARG A 52 4.99 -9.07 -8.86
N TYR A 53 4.08 -8.10 -8.96
CA TYR A 53 3.28 -7.79 -10.15
C TYR A 53 3.35 -6.29 -10.47
N PRO A 54 4.56 -5.73 -10.67
CA PRO A 54 4.76 -4.28 -10.81
C PRO A 54 4.15 -3.70 -12.09
N LEU A 55 3.95 -4.53 -13.12
CA LEU A 55 3.33 -4.14 -14.40
C LEU A 55 1.81 -4.25 -14.40
N THR A 56 1.22 -4.87 -13.38
CA THR A 56 -0.23 -4.98 -13.23
C THR A 56 -0.77 -3.69 -12.64
N ALA A 57 -1.82 -3.12 -13.26
CA ALA A 57 -2.52 -1.97 -12.70
C ALA A 57 -3.10 -2.30 -11.31
N MET A 58 -3.16 -1.32 -10.42
CA MET A 58 -3.69 -1.57 -9.06
C MET A 58 -5.18 -1.94 -9.10
N GLU A 59 -5.93 -1.41 -10.07
CA GLU A 59 -7.32 -1.73 -10.36
C GLU A 59 -7.51 -3.23 -10.60
N ASP A 60 -6.67 -3.83 -11.44
CA ASP A 60 -6.73 -5.26 -11.73
C ASP A 60 -6.32 -6.09 -10.51
N PHE A 61 -5.22 -5.70 -9.85
CA PHE A 61 -4.72 -6.38 -8.66
C PHE A 61 -5.76 -6.41 -7.54
N ALA A 62 -6.50 -5.31 -7.35
CA ALA A 62 -7.57 -5.19 -6.35
C ALA A 62 -8.68 -6.24 -6.51
N GLY A 63 -8.89 -6.72 -7.74
CA GLY A 63 -9.89 -7.72 -8.07
C GLY A 63 -9.43 -9.18 -7.87
N TRP A 64 -8.16 -9.42 -7.52
CA TRP A 64 -7.61 -10.77 -7.48
C TRP A 64 -8.04 -11.54 -6.22
N THR A 65 -8.98 -12.45 -6.42
CA THR A 65 -9.56 -13.29 -5.37
C THR A 65 -9.09 -14.75 -5.48
N ARG A 66 -9.10 -15.43 -4.35
CA ARG A 66 -8.90 -16.88 -4.23
C ARG A 66 -10.26 -17.59 -4.32
N PRO A 67 -10.28 -18.94 -4.47
CA PRO A 67 -11.53 -19.70 -4.48
C PRO A 67 -12.40 -19.56 -3.22
N ASP A 68 -11.81 -19.13 -2.09
CA ASP A 68 -12.53 -18.87 -0.83
C ASP A 68 -13.19 -17.48 -0.78
N GLY A 69 -13.13 -16.70 -1.87
CA GLY A 69 -13.70 -15.35 -1.98
C GLY A 69 -12.86 -14.26 -1.33
N LEU A 70 -11.76 -14.59 -0.64
CA LEU A 70 -10.84 -13.61 -0.06
C LEU A 70 -9.79 -13.18 -1.09
N HIS A 71 -9.19 -12.01 -0.87
CA HIS A 71 -8.14 -11.51 -1.74
C HIS A 71 -6.89 -12.41 -1.69
N LEU A 72 -6.20 -12.52 -2.83
CA LEU A 72 -4.92 -13.21 -2.96
C LEU A 72 -3.86 -12.69 -1.96
N ASP A 73 -3.78 -11.38 -1.76
CA ASP A 73 -2.82 -10.73 -0.88
C ASP A 73 -3.09 -11.04 0.61
N PRO A 74 -2.09 -11.49 1.37
CA PRO A 74 -2.27 -11.86 2.78
C PRO A 74 -2.60 -10.67 3.69
N TRP A 75 -2.14 -9.47 3.36
CA TRP A 75 -2.38 -8.30 4.19
C TRP A 75 -3.79 -7.75 3.96
N ILE A 76 -4.23 -7.67 2.70
CA ILE A 76 -5.63 -7.35 2.38
C ILE A 76 -6.58 -8.37 3.02
N ARG A 77 -6.23 -9.66 2.95
CA ARG A 77 -7.03 -10.73 3.57
C ARG A 77 -7.13 -10.59 5.10
N THR A 78 -6.09 -10.09 5.76
CA THR A 78 -6.16 -9.78 7.20
C THR A 78 -7.22 -8.72 7.50
N HIS A 79 -7.27 -7.66 6.70
CA HIS A 79 -8.31 -6.64 6.80
C HIS A 79 -9.71 -7.21 6.51
N GLN A 80 -9.87 -8.02 5.46
CA GLN A 80 -11.17 -8.65 5.14
C GLN A 80 -11.68 -9.54 6.28
N ARG A 81 -10.80 -10.31 6.94
CA ARG A 81 -11.16 -11.13 8.11
C ARG A 81 -11.60 -10.31 9.32
N LEU A 82 -11.21 -9.03 9.39
CA LEU A 82 -11.68 -8.08 10.40
C LEU A 82 -12.98 -7.36 9.99
N GLY A 83 -13.57 -7.75 8.86
CA GLY A 83 -14.82 -7.20 8.33
C GLY A 83 -14.63 -6.11 7.27
N ALA A 84 -13.39 -5.84 6.84
CA ALA A 84 -13.15 -4.77 5.89
C ALA A 84 -13.47 -5.13 4.43
N THR A 85 -13.85 -4.12 3.65
CA THR A 85 -14.03 -4.22 2.19
C THR A 85 -13.03 -3.33 1.47
N VAL A 86 -12.53 -3.78 0.32
CA VAL A 86 -11.77 -2.92 -0.61
C VAL A 86 -12.75 -1.90 -1.21
N LEU A 87 -12.35 -0.63 -1.26
CA LEU A 87 -13.13 0.46 -1.85
C LEU A 87 -12.65 0.79 -3.25
N ALA A 88 -11.37 1.15 -3.38
CA ALA A 88 -10.76 1.59 -4.63
C ALA A 88 -9.23 1.64 -4.49
N PRO A 89 -8.48 1.67 -5.61
CA PRO A 89 -7.10 2.11 -5.60
C PRO A 89 -6.92 3.50 -4.96
N ALA A 90 -5.81 3.66 -4.27
CA ALA A 90 -5.36 4.88 -3.64
C ALA A 90 -4.12 5.37 -4.39
N PRO A 91 -4.26 6.04 -5.55
CA PRO A 91 -3.11 6.46 -6.35
C PRO A 91 -2.29 7.49 -5.57
N ARG A 92 -0.97 7.49 -5.81
CA ARG A 92 -0.04 8.44 -5.19
C ARG A 92 -0.08 8.40 -3.66
N SER A 93 -0.30 7.21 -3.09
CA SER A 93 -0.27 6.98 -1.63
C SER A 93 1.11 7.28 -1.04
N MET A 94 2.17 7.08 -1.82
CA MET A 94 3.50 7.60 -1.54
C MET A 94 4.10 8.11 -2.84
N VAL A 95 4.69 9.30 -2.78
CA VAL A 95 5.39 9.88 -3.92
C VAL A 95 6.81 10.24 -3.48
N ILE A 96 7.78 9.64 -4.14
CA ILE A 96 9.20 9.88 -3.91
C ILE A 96 9.77 10.46 -5.21
N THR A 97 10.51 11.55 -5.10
CA THR A 97 11.21 12.18 -6.21
C THR A 97 12.67 12.37 -5.85
N GLY A 98 13.55 12.24 -6.84
CA GLY A 98 14.98 12.48 -6.69
C GLY A 98 15.63 12.63 -8.06
N THR A 99 16.90 12.99 -8.06
CA THR A 99 17.77 12.95 -9.25
C THR A 99 18.00 11.51 -9.70
N VAL A 100 18.53 11.30 -10.90
CA VAL A 100 18.85 9.95 -11.37
C VAL A 100 19.92 9.32 -10.48
N ALA A 101 20.93 10.09 -10.08
CA ALA A 101 22.00 9.61 -9.20
C ALA A 101 21.50 9.18 -7.81
N GLU A 102 20.55 9.92 -7.21
CA GLU A 102 19.91 9.53 -5.96
C GLU A 102 19.16 8.21 -6.10
N TRP A 103 18.38 8.06 -7.18
CA TRP A 103 17.68 6.82 -7.45
C TRP A 103 18.64 5.64 -7.66
N GLU A 104 19.74 5.83 -8.40
CA GLU A 104 20.75 4.78 -8.58
C GLU A 104 21.36 4.35 -7.25
N ALA A 105 21.62 5.31 -6.35
CA ALA A 105 22.12 5.03 -5.00
C ALA A 105 21.08 4.31 -4.11
N TRP A 106 19.82 4.74 -4.14
CA TRP A 106 18.75 4.14 -3.33
C TRP A 106 18.37 2.74 -3.81
N ALA A 107 18.28 2.54 -5.13
CA ALA A 107 17.88 1.27 -5.73
C ALA A 107 19.04 0.28 -5.85
N GLY A 108 20.29 0.75 -5.83
CA GLY A 108 21.46 -0.08 -6.17
C GLY A 108 21.42 -0.58 -7.61
N MET A 109 20.83 0.21 -8.51
CA MET A 109 20.57 -0.12 -9.92
C MET A 109 21.04 1.03 -10.81
N ALA A 110 21.45 0.72 -12.04
CA ALA A 110 21.73 1.76 -13.03
C ALA A 110 20.46 2.09 -13.83
N PHE A 111 20.26 3.38 -14.15
CA PHE A 111 19.14 3.85 -14.97
C PHE A 111 19.63 4.55 -16.25
N PRO A 112 20.17 3.79 -17.23
CA PRO A 112 20.89 4.37 -18.36
C PRO A 112 20.00 5.08 -19.39
N ARG A 113 18.67 4.94 -19.32
CA ARG A 113 17.71 5.50 -20.29
C ARG A 113 16.50 6.09 -19.57
N THR A 114 15.81 7.02 -20.21
CA THR A 114 14.46 7.46 -19.79
C THR A 114 13.46 6.32 -19.98
N GLY A 115 12.58 6.11 -18.99
CA GLY A 115 11.51 5.10 -19.02
C GLY A 115 11.14 4.59 -17.62
N GLY A 116 10.16 3.68 -17.59
CA GLY A 116 9.71 3.01 -16.37
C GLY A 116 10.58 1.80 -16.02
N TYR A 117 11.04 1.73 -14.77
CA TYR A 117 11.88 0.66 -14.26
C TYR A 117 11.20 -0.10 -13.12
N VAL A 118 11.33 -1.43 -13.15
CA VAL A 118 10.97 -2.28 -12.02
C VAL A 118 12.10 -2.21 -10.99
N VAL A 119 11.82 -1.56 -9.85
CA VAL A 119 12.75 -1.47 -8.72
C VAL A 119 12.33 -2.49 -7.65
N PRO A 120 13.26 -3.30 -7.10
CA PRO A 120 12.93 -4.28 -6.07
C PRO A 120 12.18 -3.66 -4.88
N GLY A 121 11.00 -4.23 -4.57
CA GLY A 121 10.16 -3.79 -3.44
C GLY A 121 9.19 -2.66 -3.76
N ALA A 122 9.34 -1.98 -4.91
CA ALA A 122 8.36 -1.02 -5.41
C ALA A 122 7.07 -1.72 -5.85
N LEU A 123 5.92 -1.11 -5.61
CA LEU A 123 4.61 -1.65 -6.05
C LEU A 123 4.30 -1.31 -7.50
N ASP A 124 4.79 -0.17 -7.96
CA ASP A 124 4.64 0.40 -9.30
C ASP A 124 6.02 0.73 -9.87
N LEU A 125 6.06 1.10 -11.16
CA LEU A 125 7.32 1.49 -11.81
C LEU A 125 7.88 2.79 -11.23
N VAL A 126 9.21 2.88 -11.22
CA VAL A 126 9.92 4.15 -11.05
C VAL A 126 10.15 4.74 -12.42
N GLU A 127 9.56 5.89 -12.69
CA GLU A 127 9.71 6.60 -13.94
C GLU A 127 10.98 7.46 -13.88
N ILE A 128 11.94 7.16 -14.76
CA ILE A 128 13.19 7.89 -14.88
C ILE A 128 13.14 8.78 -16.12
N ASP A 129 13.51 10.05 -15.96
CA ASP A 129 13.73 11.03 -17.02
C ASP A 129 15.16 11.56 -16.92
N ARG A 130 16.01 11.14 -17.87
CA ARG A 130 17.42 11.57 -17.91
C ARG A 130 17.62 12.97 -18.46
N GLU A 131 16.72 13.47 -19.30
CA GLU A 131 16.82 14.83 -19.85
C GLU A 131 16.58 15.87 -18.76
N ARG A 132 15.69 15.57 -17.82
CA ARG A 132 15.34 16.43 -16.68
C ARG A 132 16.08 16.07 -15.38
N ASP A 133 16.99 15.09 -15.43
CA ASP A 133 17.66 14.49 -14.26
C ASP A 133 16.69 14.22 -13.10
N ARG A 134 15.65 13.43 -13.37
CA ARG A 134 14.55 13.22 -12.43
C ARG A 134 14.03 11.80 -12.48
N GLY A 135 13.96 11.15 -11.33
CA GLY A 135 13.16 9.95 -11.11
C GLY A 135 11.94 10.23 -10.22
N VAL A 136 10.83 9.57 -10.53
CA VAL A 136 9.57 9.66 -9.78
C VAL A 136 9.03 8.26 -9.53
N TYR A 137 8.80 7.94 -8.25
CA TYR A 137 8.01 6.81 -7.83
C TYR A 137 6.70 7.31 -7.26
N ALA A 138 5.58 6.86 -7.80
CA ALA A 138 4.25 7.22 -7.32
C ALA A 138 3.45 5.94 -7.09
N GLU A 139 3.49 5.43 -5.86
CA GLU A 139 2.90 4.14 -5.54
C GLU A 139 1.41 4.23 -5.25
N SER A 140 0.69 3.19 -5.64
CA SER A 140 -0.72 3.00 -5.34
C SER A 140 -0.89 2.03 -4.19
N ASN A 141 -1.71 2.39 -3.20
CA ASN A 141 -2.23 1.47 -2.19
C ASN A 141 -3.69 1.09 -2.54
N LEU A 142 -4.37 0.37 -1.65
CA LEU A 142 -5.81 0.12 -1.75
C LEU A 142 -6.55 0.71 -0.55
N TRP A 143 -7.53 1.56 -0.80
CA TRP A 143 -8.44 2.00 0.24
C TRP A 143 -9.28 0.82 0.73
N MET A 144 -9.25 0.56 2.02
CA MET A 144 -10.10 -0.43 2.68
C MET A 144 -10.93 0.22 3.78
N ARG A 145 -12.16 -0.27 3.98
CA ARG A 145 -13.11 0.23 4.99
C ARG A 145 -13.56 -0.88 5.93
N HIS A 146 -13.47 -0.68 7.25
CA HIS A 146 -13.91 -1.64 8.29
C HIS A 146 -15.31 -1.37 8.84
N LEU A 147 -15.71 -0.10 8.96
CA LEU A 147 -17.03 0.36 9.40
C LEU A 147 -17.64 1.23 8.28
#